data_AF-A0A7S3YLT0-F1
#
_entry.id   AF-A0A7S3YLT0-F1
#
_cell.length_a   1.000
_cell.length_b   1.000
_cell.length_c   1.000
_cell.angle_alpha   90.00
_cell.angle_beta   90.00
_cell.angle_gamma   90.00
#
_symmetry.space_group_name_H-M   'P 1'
#
loop_
_entity.id
_entity.type
_entity.pdbx_description
1 polymer ?
#
loop_
_entity_poly.entity_id
_entity_poly.type
_entity_poly.pdbx_seq_one_letter_code
_entity_poly.pdbx_strand_id
1 'polypeptide(L)'
;MSDQIKAAEPTKEAKETGDAKDSKNNNETDPARTLEKKLKRRPSIKEVMDKNILKKGGKLAGPIAALEKQNLEKKLNDKIARRGSKDDAMKKAGGMEGSNIAPKLQKAAKELEFKLKSDHLNRELANRESKEDAEAKATLFPDTNMAPSLRATARKLKQELTKNKLNQLLENRPTPAQLVSEGVVNPRISSRIKAVAKVLEHNRKTDKVGHLLEDRSDVEELRKRGVLTADSKIAPRLQGVAKQLEFNLAKSNFHYQYSRRKSIDDLIKAGIVRPDNFQEYLKAQDEEKDEDDEEEYGGNDVGYDTKYRDTGSEDPIYHRNSKLFHLTRILLKFVASMAECGEISMRTKGSLKDLIVDQDPRILAVAEGFDNDGAVDYFKASLIRLVS
;
A
#
# COMPACT_ATOMS: atom_id res chain seq x y z
N MET A 1 -12.17 26.77 72.71
CA MET A 1 -13.11 26.46 73.79
C MET A 1 -12.71 25.12 74.38
N SER A 2 -12.30 25.17 75.66
CA SER A 2 -12.33 24.09 76.66
C SER A 2 -11.38 22.90 76.44
N ASP A 3 -10.25 22.78 77.14
CA ASP A 3 -9.99 22.61 78.59
C ASP A 3 -10.01 21.14 79.07
N GLN A 4 -8.92 20.81 79.77
CA GLN A 4 -8.77 19.78 80.81
C GLN A 4 -8.67 18.32 80.32
N ILE A 5 -7.62 17.56 80.66
CA ILE A 5 -7.50 16.73 81.88
C ILE A 5 -6.00 16.40 82.08
N LYS A 6 -5.35 16.94 83.11
CA LYS A 6 -5.02 16.32 84.42
C LYS A 6 -4.14 15.06 84.38
N ALA A 7 -2.91 15.24 84.87
CA ALA A 7 -1.91 14.23 85.21
C ALA A 7 -1.75 14.12 86.75
N ALA A 8 -0.98 13.11 87.19
CA ALA A 8 -0.56 12.75 88.57
C ALA A 8 -1.62 11.93 89.33
N GLU A 9 -1.34 10.82 90.02
CA GLU A 9 -0.17 10.22 90.69
C GLU A 9 -0.52 8.71 90.97
N PRO A 10 0.24 7.78 91.62
CA PRO A 10 0.98 8.00 92.89
C PRO A 10 2.33 7.26 93.14
N THR A 11 3.12 7.96 93.94
CA THR A 11 4.07 7.63 95.03
C THR A 11 4.62 6.20 95.25
N LYS A 12 5.95 6.18 95.43
CA LYS A 12 6.78 5.10 95.98
C LYS A 12 6.75 5.14 97.52
N GLU A 13 6.56 3.99 98.15
CA GLU A 13 6.81 3.75 99.58
C GLU A 13 8.14 3.00 99.77
N ALA A 14 8.95 3.46 100.71
CA ALA A 14 10.15 2.77 101.17
C ALA A 14 10.35 2.98 102.68
N LYS A 15 10.56 1.84 103.37
CA LYS A 15 11.56 1.58 104.45
C LYS A 15 11.44 2.34 105.77
N GLU A 16 11.18 1.64 106.88
CA GLU A 16 12.14 1.01 107.84
C GLU A 16 12.19 1.83 109.14
N THR A 17 11.62 1.31 110.23
CA THR A 17 12.28 0.68 111.41
C THR A 17 12.86 1.66 112.44
N GLY A 18 12.58 1.38 113.71
CA GLY A 18 13.13 2.11 114.86
C GLY A 18 12.56 1.60 116.19
N ASP A 19 13.16 0.54 116.71
CA ASP A 19 12.85 -0.14 117.97
C ASP A 19 13.11 0.72 119.22
N ALA A 20 12.28 0.48 120.24
CA ALA A 20 12.38 1.03 121.59
C ALA A 20 13.19 0.11 122.53
N LYS A 21 13.78 0.74 123.54
CA LYS A 21 14.88 0.27 124.39
C LYS A 21 14.47 -0.69 125.52
N ASP A 22 15.42 -1.59 125.78
CA ASP A 22 15.80 -2.29 127.02
C ASP A 22 15.25 -1.83 128.39
N SER A 23 14.96 -2.83 129.25
CA SER A 23 15.35 -2.76 130.66
C SER A 23 15.63 -4.16 131.25
N LYS A 24 16.79 -4.26 131.91
CA LYS A 24 17.40 -5.42 132.57
C LYS A 24 16.74 -5.73 133.92
N ASN A 25 16.80 -7.00 134.37
CA ASN A 25 16.97 -7.31 135.80
C ASN A 25 17.69 -8.65 136.05
N ASN A 26 18.82 -8.49 136.75
CA ASN A 26 19.66 -9.33 137.62
C ASN A 26 19.07 -10.64 138.18
N ASN A 27 19.86 -11.72 138.15
CA ASN A 27 20.46 -12.37 139.34
C ASN A 27 20.90 -13.84 139.11
N GLU A 28 22.13 -14.09 139.58
CA GLU A 28 22.62 -15.25 140.35
C GLU A 28 22.67 -16.66 139.73
N THR A 29 23.93 -17.04 139.48
CA THR A 29 24.64 -18.32 139.72
C THR A 29 23.82 -19.56 140.08
N ASP A 30 23.60 -20.37 139.05
CA ASP A 30 23.35 -21.81 139.15
C ASP A 30 24.01 -22.48 137.92
N PRO A 31 25.01 -23.38 138.09
CA PRO A 31 25.77 -23.95 136.97
C PRO A 31 24.90 -24.69 135.94
N ALA A 32 23.73 -25.21 136.35
CA ALA A 32 22.73 -25.79 135.45
C ALA A 32 22.06 -24.75 134.54
N ARG A 33 21.78 -23.54 135.06
CA ARG A 33 21.21 -22.42 134.29
C ARG A 33 22.21 -21.78 133.32
N THR A 34 23.52 -21.84 133.59
CA THR A 34 24.54 -21.33 132.64
C THR A 34 24.66 -22.18 131.37
N LEU A 35 24.45 -23.49 131.45
CA LEU A 35 24.42 -24.35 130.26
C LEU A 35 23.16 -24.09 129.42
N GLU A 36 22.01 -23.93 130.08
CA GLU A 36 20.75 -23.60 129.42
C GLU A 36 20.77 -22.20 128.80
N LYS A 37 21.38 -21.19 129.46
CA LYS A 37 21.61 -19.87 128.86
C LYS A 37 22.57 -19.91 127.66
N LYS A 38 23.61 -20.76 127.69
CA LYS A 38 24.52 -20.94 126.55
C LYS A 38 23.84 -21.67 125.37
N LEU A 39 22.91 -22.59 125.64
CA LEU A 39 22.09 -23.24 124.61
C LEU A 39 21.01 -22.30 124.05
N LYS A 40 20.36 -21.48 124.89
CA LYS A 40 19.40 -20.44 124.45
C LYS A 40 20.06 -19.30 123.68
N ARG A 41 21.36 -19.05 123.88
CA ARG A 41 22.16 -18.07 123.12
C ARG A 41 22.73 -18.63 121.82
N ARG A 42 22.49 -19.90 121.48
CA ARG A 42 22.79 -20.35 120.11
C ARG A 42 21.81 -19.65 119.18
N PRO A 43 22.29 -18.83 118.23
CA PRO A 43 21.41 -18.22 117.25
C PRO A 43 20.63 -19.33 116.56
N SER A 44 19.33 -19.12 116.40
CA SER A 44 18.48 -20.10 115.73
C SER A 44 19.00 -20.33 114.32
N ILE A 45 18.78 -21.53 113.75
CA ILE A 45 19.15 -21.81 112.35
C ILE A 45 18.60 -20.73 111.39
N LYS A 46 17.44 -20.14 111.70
CA LYS A 46 16.88 -18.99 110.98
C LYS A 46 17.74 -17.73 111.12
N GLU A 47 18.14 -17.36 112.33
CA GLU A 47 19.02 -16.19 112.54
C GLU A 47 20.39 -16.35 111.87
N VAL A 48 20.92 -17.58 111.77
CA VAL A 48 22.18 -17.84 111.06
C VAL A 48 22.00 -17.77 109.53
N MET A 49 20.80 -18.12 109.01
CA MET A 49 20.44 -17.89 107.60
C MET A 49 20.25 -16.41 107.29
N ASP A 50 19.58 -15.66 108.18
CA ASP A 50 19.28 -14.24 107.98
C ASP A 50 20.54 -13.38 108.09
N LYS A 51 21.50 -13.79 108.93
CA LYS A 51 22.86 -13.20 108.97
C LYS A 51 23.76 -13.66 107.83
N ASN A 52 23.25 -14.43 106.87
CA ASN A 52 23.95 -14.91 105.67
C ASN A 52 25.18 -15.79 105.94
N ILE A 53 25.29 -16.35 107.15
CA ILE A 53 26.40 -17.23 107.55
C ILE A 53 26.12 -18.66 107.06
N LEU A 54 24.84 -19.05 106.96
CA LEU A 54 24.40 -20.34 106.40
C LEU A 54 23.49 -20.11 105.19
N LYS A 55 24.00 -20.29 103.97
CA LYS A 55 23.17 -20.18 102.74
C LYS A 55 22.12 -21.31 102.70
N LYS A 56 20.88 -21.00 102.33
CA LYS A 56 19.81 -22.02 102.13
C LYS A 56 20.31 -23.06 101.11
N GLY A 57 20.42 -24.31 101.53
CA GLY A 57 20.86 -25.43 100.68
C GLY A 57 22.26 -26.00 100.99
N GLY A 58 22.97 -25.49 102.00
CA GLY A 58 24.27 -26.05 102.40
C GLY A 58 25.30 -26.03 101.26
N LYS A 59 26.13 -27.08 101.13
CA LYS A 59 27.19 -27.20 100.10
C LYS A 59 26.68 -27.10 98.63
N LEU A 60 25.36 -27.14 98.40
CA LEU A 60 24.72 -27.04 97.08
C LEU A 60 24.19 -25.63 96.74
N ALA A 61 24.35 -24.64 97.63
CA ALA A 61 23.85 -23.29 97.41
C ALA A 61 24.55 -22.52 96.26
N GLY A 62 25.83 -22.80 95.99
CA GLY A 62 26.55 -22.23 94.84
C GLY A 62 26.00 -22.67 93.48
N PRO A 63 25.86 -23.99 93.25
CA PRO A 63 25.26 -24.52 92.02
C PRO A 63 23.85 -24.00 91.72
N ILE A 64 22.99 -23.86 92.74
CA ILE A 64 21.61 -23.40 92.57
C ILE A 64 21.56 -21.94 92.11
N ALA A 65 22.36 -21.05 92.71
CA ALA A 65 22.44 -19.66 92.29
C ALA A 65 23.04 -19.50 90.88
N ALA A 66 24.00 -20.36 90.50
CA ALA A 66 24.56 -20.38 89.15
C ALA A 66 23.52 -20.84 88.12
N LEU A 67 22.70 -21.84 88.45
CA LEU A 67 21.62 -22.32 87.60
C LEU A 67 20.52 -21.26 87.39
N GLU A 68 20.15 -20.53 88.45
CA GLU A 68 19.21 -19.40 88.34
C GLU A 68 19.74 -18.29 87.44
N LYS A 69 21.03 -17.95 87.57
CA LYS A 69 21.67 -16.96 86.71
C LYS A 69 21.66 -17.40 85.24
N GLN A 70 21.99 -18.66 84.96
CA GLN A 70 21.91 -19.21 83.60
C GLN A 70 20.48 -19.20 83.04
N ASN A 71 19.48 -19.52 83.86
CA ASN A 71 18.08 -19.48 83.43
C ASN A 71 17.61 -18.04 83.14
N LEU A 72 18.11 -17.06 83.88
CA LEU A 72 17.87 -15.64 83.62
C LEU A 72 18.54 -15.16 82.32
N GLU A 73 19.80 -15.56 82.09
CA GLU A 73 20.53 -15.25 80.85
C GLU A 73 19.84 -15.84 79.62
N LYS A 74 19.39 -17.10 79.69
CA LYS A 74 18.60 -17.73 78.62
C LYS A 74 17.31 -16.97 78.33
N LYS A 75 16.55 -16.61 79.36
CA LYS A 75 15.31 -15.80 79.22
C LYS A 75 15.59 -14.41 78.62
N LEU A 76 16.73 -13.81 78.94
CA LEU A 76 17.13 -12.52 78.39
C LEU A 76 17.51 -12.66 76.91
N ASN A 77 18.31 -13.66 76.56
CA ASN A 77 18.70 -13.95 75.18
C ASN A 77 17.50 -14.30 74.31
N ASP A 78 16.54 -15.08 74.81
CA ASP A 78 15.29 -15.35 74.09
C ASP A 78 14.46 -14.08 73.85
N LYS A 79 14.43 -13.16 74.81
CA LYS A 79 13.76 -11.86 74.65
C LYS A 79 14.49 -10.95 73.66
N ILE A 80 15.82 -10.99 73.61
CA ILE A 80 16.61 -10.22 72.66
C ILE A 80 16.46 -10.80 71.26
N ALA A 81 16.52 -12.12 71.09
CA ALA A 81 16.31 -12.80 69.81
C ALA A 81 14.89 -12.57 69.24
N ARG A 82 13.89 -12.39 70.11
CA ARG A 82 12.51 -12.07 69.71
C ARG A 82 12.25 -10.58 69.49
N ARG A 83 13.15 -9.68 69.91
CA ARG A 83 13.10 -8.27 69.52
C ARG A 83 13.62 -8.20 68.08
N GLY A 84 12.69 -8.21 67.12
CA GLY A 84 13.02 -7.92 65.72
C GLY A 84 13.82 -6.63 65.60
N SER A 85 14.52 -6.45 64.47
CA SER A 85 15.34 -5.25 64.26
C SER A 85 14.52 -3.98 64.53
N LYS A 86 15.18 -2.91 64.97
CA LYS A 86 14.55 -1.59 65.09
C LYS A 86 13.85 -1.20 63.78
N ASP A 87 14.40 -1.63 62.65
CA ASP A 87 13.83 -1.41 61.32
C ASP A 87 12.55 -2.24 61.08
N ASP A 88 12.48 -3.48 61.60
CA ASP A 88 11.27 -4.31 61.52
C ASP A 88 10.13 -3.76 62.37
N ALA A 89 10.46 -3.20 63.54
CA ALA A 89 9.48 -2.53 64.39
C ALA A 89 8.93 -1.26 63.73
N MET A 90 9.79 -0.49 63.05
CA MET A 90 9.38 0.70 62.29
C MET A 90 8.51 0.33 61.08
N LYS A 91 8.84 -0.75 60.36
CA LYS A 91 8.02 -1.30 59.27
C LYS A 91 6.64 -1.72 59.74
N LYS A 92 6.56 -2.50 60.83
CA LYS A 92 5.28 -2.97 61.40
C LYS A 92 4.41 -1.83 61.93
N ALA A 93 5.00 -0.72 62.37
CA ALA A 93 4.29 0.48 62.80
C ALA A 93 3.91 1.43 61.64
N GLY A 94 4.20 1.07 60.40
CA GLY A 94 3.92 1.90 59.23
C GLY A 94 4.84 3.13 59.12
N GLY A 95 6.01 3.14 59.76
CA GLY A 95 7.03 4.17 59.55
C GLY A 95 7.54 4.11 58.11
N MET A 96 7.60 5.25 57.43
CA MET A 96 8.20 5.33 56.09
C MET A 96 9.71 5.07 56.19
N GLU A 97 10.18 4.02 55.50
CA GLU A 97 11.62 3.73 55.38
C GLU A 97 12.36 4.94 54.77
N GLY A 98 13.46 5.36 55.40
CA GLY A 98 14.38 6.36 54.85
C GLY A 98 13.99 7.83 55.01
N SER A 99 12.87 8.14 55.67
CA SER A 99 12.45 9.53 55.88
C SER A 99 13.04 10.08 57.19
N ASN A 100 13.94 11.05 57.11
CA ASN A 100 14.52 11.82 58.25
C ASN A 100 13.48 12.70 58.98
N ILE A 101 12.20 12.37 58.88
CA ILE A 101 11.10 13.13 59.45
C ILE A 101 10.84 12.62 60.88
N ALA A 102 10.83 13.55 61.84
CA ALA A 102 10.54 13.24 63.23
C ALA A 102 9.21 12.47 63.37
N PRO A 103 9.08 11.49 64.29
CA PRO A 103 7.89 10.64 64.40
C PRO A 103 6.56 11.41 64.51
N LYS A 104 6.55 12.58 65.16
CA LYS A 104 5.37 13.45 65.29
C LYS A 104 4.91 14.05 63.95
N LEU A 105 5.82 14.23 63.01
CA LEU A 105 5.57 14.84 61.70
C LEU A 105 5.27 13.81 60.61
N GLN A 106 5.50 12.52 60.85
CA GLN A 106 5.28 11.47 59.84
C GLN A 106 3.83 11.41 59.36
N LYS A 107 2.86 11.59 60.27
CA LYS A 107 1.44 11.61 59.91
C LYS A 107 1.11 12.80 59.01
N ALA A 108 1.56 14.00 59.39
CA ALA A 108 1.36 15.22 58.61
C ALA A 108 2.08 15.16 57.25
N ALA A 109 3.28 14.58 57.20
CA ALA A 109 4.03 14.38 55.96
C ALA A 109 3.31 13.44 54.99
N LYS A 110 2.73 12.34 55.50
CA LYS A 110 1.90 11.42 54.69
C LYS A 110 0.63 12.09 54.18
N GLU A 111 -0.03 12.88 55.01
CA GLU A 111 -1.23 13.64 54.61
C GLU A 111 -0.89 14.67 53.53
N LEU A 112 0.25 15.36 53.66
CA LEU A 112 0.74 16.29 52.65
C LEU A 112 1.08 15.56 51.35
N GLU A 113 1.79 14.44 51.41
CA GLU A 113 2.12 13.63 50.23
C GLU A 113 0.86 13.13 49.53
N PHE A 114 -0.15 12.68 50.29
CA PHE A 114 -1.44 12.27 49.75
C PHE A 114 -2.14 13.44 49.05
N LYS A 115 -2.17 14.63 49.66
CA LYS A 115 -2.73 15.84 49.05
C LYS A 115 -1.99 16.22 47.78
N LEU A 116 -0.66 16.25 47.79
CA LEU A 116 0.15 16.55 46.61
C LEU A 116 -0.09 15.55 45.47
N LYS A 117 -0.19 14.25 45.78
CA LYS A 117 -0.53 13.21 44.79
C LYS A 117 -1.97 13.38 44.26
N SER A 118 -2.91 13.73 45.13
CA SER A 118 -4.30 14.00 44.73
C SER A 118 -4.40 15.23 43.82
N ASP A 119 -3.73 16.33 44.18
CA ASP A 119 -3.72 17.58 43.41
C ASP A 119 -3.04 17.37 42.05
N HIS A 120 -1.94 16.61 42.02
CA HIS A 120 -1.27 16.22 40.79
C HIS A 120 -2.20 15.40 39.89
N LEU A 121 -2.84 14.37 40.44
CA LEU A 121 -3.77 13.51 39.70
C LEU A 121 -4.97 14.30 39.17
N ASN A 122 -5.52 15.21 39.97
CA ASN A 122 -6.61 16.09 39.55
C ASN A 122 -6.19 17.01 38.41
N ARG A 123 -4.95 17.56 38.44
CA ARG A 123 -4.41 18.37 37.36
C ARG A 123 -4.22 17.56 36.08
N GLU A 124 -3.71 16.34 36.17
CA GLU A 124 -3.54 15.45 35.01
C GLU A 124 -4.89 15.01 34.43
N LEU A 125 -5.88 14.71 35.28
CA LEU A 125 -7.24 14.38 34.84
C LEU A 125 -7.95 15.56 34.19
N ALA A 126 -7.73 16.79 34.67
CA ALA A 126 -8.29 18.00 34.06
C ALA A 126 -7.67 18.29 32.68
N ASN A 127 -6.38 17.98 32.51
CA ASN A 127 -5.68 18.15 31.23
C ASN A 127 -5.77 16.90 30.33
N ARG A 128 -6.50 15.87 30.75
CA ARG A 128 -6.64 14.65 29.96
C ARG A 128 -7.43 14.98 28.69
N GLU A 129 -6.88 14.56 27.56
CA GLU A 129 -7.54 14.67 26.27
C GLU A 129 -8.91 13.97 26.30
N SER A 130 -9.90 14.61 25.66
CA SER A 130 -11.22 14.01 25.56
C SER A 130 -11.13 12.69 24.78
N LYS A 131 -12.09 11.79 25.02
CA LYS A 131 -12.11 10.51 24.34
C LYS A 131 -12.23 10.69 22.82
N GLU A 132 -13.04 11.65 22.38
CA GLU A 132 -13.26 11.98 20.97
C GLU A 132 -12.00 12.57 20.32
N ASP A 133 -11.29 13.46 21.01
CA ASP A 133 -10.03 14.03 20.50
C ASP A 133 -8.93 12.96 20.36
N ALA A 134 -8.85 12.03 21.33
CA ALA A 134 -7.91 10.91 21.29
C ALA A 134 -8.24 9.91 20.17
N GLU A 135 -9.50 9.79 19.78
CA GLU A 135 -9.95 8.98 18.63
C GLU A 135 -9.62 9.67 17.31
N ALA A 136 -9.85 10.98 17.21
CA ALA A 136 -9.52 11.79 16.04
C ALA A 136 -8.02 11.79 15.73
N LYS A 137 -7.16 11.81 16.77
CA LYS A 137 -5.70 11.71 16.63
C LYS A 137 -5.20 10.29 16.34
N ALA A 138 -6.10 9.30 16.28
CA ALA A 138 -5.81 7.88 16.00
C ALA A 138 -4.77 7.24 16.94
N THR A 139 -4.45 7.87 18.07
CA THR A 139 -3.42 7.42 19.00
C THR A 139 -3.87 6.24 19.85
N LEU A 140 -5.18 6.13 20.13
CA LEU A 140 -5.69 5.13 21.05
C LEU A 140 -6.73 4.18 20.42
N PHE A 141 -7.82 4.65 19.78
CA PHE A 141 -8.91 3.75 19.35
C PHE A 141 -9.68 4.22 18.10
N PRO A 142 -9.26 3.91 16.86
CA PRO A 142 -9.99 4.30 15.65
C PRO A 142 -11.37 3.63 15.51
N ASP A 143 -11.66 2.58 16.28
CA ASP A 143 -12.88 1.78 16.18
C ASP A 143 -13.56 1.67 17.56
N THR A 144 -14.33 2.69 17.92
CA THR A 144 -15.07 2.78 19.20
C THR A 144 -16.15 1.72 19.38
N ASN A 145 -16.72 1.26 18.26
CA ASN A 145 -17.86 0.36 18.25
C ASN A 145 -17.49 -1.13 18.43
N MET A 146 -16.20 -1.45 18.63
CA MET A 146 -15.75 -2.84 18.81
C MET A 146 -15.27 -3.10 20.24
N ALA A 147 -15.61 -4.29 20.74
CA ALA A 147 -15.14 -4.79 22.03
C ALA A 147 -13.60 -4.80 22.08
N PRO A 148 -12.97 -4.40 23.21
CA PRO A 148 -11.51 -4.30 23.32
C PRO A 148 -10.76 -5.58 22.93
N SER A 149 -11.31 -6.75 23.24
CA SER A 149 -10.74 -8.06 22.90
C SER A 149 -10.71 -8.35 21.39
N LEU A 150 -11.64 -7.78 20.61
CA LEU A 150 -11.76 -8.00 19.17
C LEU A 150 -10.97 -6.98 18.34
N ARG A 151 -10.40 -5.94 18.95
CA ARG A 151 -9.70 -4.87 18.20
C ARG A 151 -8.48 -5.40 17.46
N ALA A 152 -7.72 -6.29 18.08
CA ALA A 152 -6.54 -6.88 17.46
C ALA A 152 -6.92 -7.75 16.25
N THR A 153 -7.95 -8.58 16.40
CA THR A 153 -8.43 -9.46 15.32
C THR A 153 -9.07 -8.66 14.19
N ALA A 154 -9.86 -7.63 14.49
CA ALA A 154 -10.44 -6.74 13.49
C ALA A 154 -9.37 -5.96 12.70
N ARG A 155 -8.32 -5.46 13.37
CA ARG A 155 -7.17 -4.82 12.68
C ARG A 155 -6.46 -5.80 11.76
N LYS A 156 -6.23 -7.03 12.22
CA LYS A 156 -5.62 -8.09 11.41
C LYS A 156 -6.47 -8.43 10.18
N LEU A 157 -7.78 -8.60 10.38
CA LEU A 157 -8.72 -8.83 9.28
C LEU A 157 -8.74 -7.66 8.29
N LYS A 158 -8.77 -6.41 8.77
CA LYS A 158 -8.70 -5.22 7.92
C LYS A 158 -7.40 -5.21 7.11
N GLN A 159 -6.27 -5.54 7.73
CA GLN A 159 -4.99 -5.67 7.04
C GLN A 159 -5.05 -6.76 5.95
N GLU A 160 -5.57 -7.94 6.27
CA GLU A 160 -5.74 -9.04 5.29
C GLU A 160 -6.67 -8.66 4.14
N LEU A 161 -7.79 -7.99 4.42
CA LEU A 161 -8.70 -7.48 3.39
C LEU A 161 -8.03 -6.42 2.51
N THR A 162 -7.30 -5.47 3.10
CA THR A 162 -6.54 -4.47 2.32
C THR A 162 -5.44 -5.11 1.50
N LYS A 163 -4.77 -6.15 2.03
CA LYS A 163 -3.75 -6.92 1.32
C LYS A 163 -4.35 -7.67 0.13
N ASN A 164 -5.46 -8.38 0.33
CA ASN A 164 -6.14 -9.11 -0.73
C ASN A 164 -6.63 -8.16 -1.82
N LYS A 165 -7.23 -7.02 -1.44
CA LYS A 165 -7.65 -5.98 -2.38
C LYS A 165 -6.46 -5.40 -3.15
N LEU A 166 -5.35 -5.14 -2.47
CA LEU A 166 -4.14 -4.64 -3.12
C LEU A 166 -3.58 -5.65 -4.11
N ASN A 167 -3.52 -6.92 -3.74
CA ASN A 167 -3.06 -8.00 -4.62
C ASN A 167 -3.93 -8.09 -5.88
N GLN A 168 -5.26 -8.07 -5.72
CA GLN A 168 -6.18 -8.06 -6.86
C GLN A 168 -5.98 -6.86 -7.80
N LEU A 169 -5.70 -5.67 -7.24
CA LEU A 169 -5.39 -4.47 -8.05
C LEU A 169 -4.01 -4.54 -8.71
N LEU A 170 -3.04 -5.22 -8.09
CA LEU A 170 -1.71 -5.42 -8.66
C LEU A 170 -1.71 -6.46 -9.77
N GLU A 171 -2.51 -7.53 -9.64
CA GLU A 171 -2.71 -8.54 -10.69
C GLU A 171 -3.34 -7.93 -11.94
N ASN A 172 -4.32 -7.05 -11.76
CA ASN A 172 -5.01 -6.36 -12.86
C ASN A 172 -4.33 -5.03 -13.25
N ARG A 173 -3.08 -4.79 -12.82
CA ARG A 173 -2.40 -3.53 -13.08
C ARG A 173 -2.04 -3.42 -14.57
N PRO A 174 -2.43 -2.34 -15.27
CA PRO A 174 -2.01 -2.11 -16.65
C PRO A 174 -0.50 -2.06 -16.78
N THR A 175 0.02 -2.65 -17.86
CA THR A 175 1.45 -2.59 -18.14
C THR A 175 1.87 -1.15 -18.47
N PRO A 176 3.12 -0.75 -18.21
CA PRO A 176 3.59 0.58 -18.56
C PRO A 176 3.40 0.91 -20.04
N ALA A 177 3.57 -0.08 -20.93
CA ALA A 177 3.34 0.09 -22.37
C ALA A 177 1.88 0.45 -22.70
N GLN A 178 0.91 -0.23 -22.08
CA GLN A 178 -0.52 0.09 -22.22
C GLN A 178 -0.82 1.52 -21.75
N LEU A 179 -0.23 1.96 -20.64
CA LEU A 179 -0.38 3.32 -20.14
C LEU A 179 0.22 4.38 -21.08
N VAL A 180 1.25 4.02 -21.87
CA VAL A 180 1.80 4.90 -22.92
C VAL A 180 0.88 4.95 -24.14
N SER A 181 0.34 3.81 -24.59
CA SER A 181 -0.60 3.77 -25.72
C SER A 181 -1.91 4.51 -25.41
N GLU A 182 -2.39 4.46 -24.17
CA GLU A 182 -3.55 5.23 -23.71
C GLU A 182 -3.22 6.72 -23.48
N GLY A 183 -1.95 7.12 -23.61
CA GLY A 183 -1.52 8.51 -23.42
C GLY A 183 -1.50 9.00 -21.97
N VAL A 184 -1.62 8.08 -21.00
CA VAL A 184 -1.60 8.41 -19.56
C VAL A 184 -0.19 8.81 -19.12
N VAL A 185 0.81 8.07 -19.57
CA VAL A 185 2.24 8.29 -19.26
C VAL A 185 3.00 8.58 -20.54
N ASN A 186 3.89 9.58 -20.52
CA ASN A 186 4.85 9.81 -21.59
C ASN A 186 6.25 9.48 -21.07
N PRO A 187 6.92 8.41 -21.55
CA PRO A 187 8.20 7.97 -21.00
C PRO A 187 9.35 8.94 -21.30
N ARG A 188 9.18 9.83 -22.28
CA ARG A 188 10.22 10.79 -22.69
C ARG A 188 10.25 12.03 -21.81
N ILE A 189 9.20 12.28 -21.03
CA ILE A 189 9.02 13.52 -20.27
C ILE A 189 9.00 13.20 -18.77
N SER A 190 9.90 13.81 -18.01
CA SER A 190 9.91 13.66 -16.54
C SER A 190 8.61 14.22 -15.91
N SER A 191 8.13 13.55 -14.86
CA SER A 191 6.90 13.94 -14.14
C SER A 191 6.92 15.39 -13.66
N ARG A 192 8.10 15.90 -13.29
CA ARG A 192 8.30 17.28 -12.81
C ARG A 192 8.00 18.34 -13.87
N ILE A 193 8.25 18.04 -15.14
CA ILE A 193 8.09 18.99 -16.27
C ILE A 193 6.88 18.65 -17.16
N LYS A 194 6.13 17.58 -16.87
CA LYS A 194 4.98 17.13 -17.69
C LYS A 194 3.97 18.25 -17.94
N ALA A 195 3.66 19.04 -16.91
CA ALA A 195 2.74 20.17 -17.03
C ALA A 195 3.27 21.26 -17.96
N VAL A 196 4.53 21.67 -17.78
CA VAL A 196 5.19 22.70 -18.62
C VAL A 196 5.30 22.23 -20.07
N ALA A 197 5.70 20.97 -20.29
CA ALA A 197 5.80 20.39 -21.63
C ALA A 197 4.44 20.38 -22.35
N LYS A 198 3.34 20.08 -21.66
CA LYS A 198 2.00 20.11 -22.23
C LYS A 198 1.58 21.53 -22.65
N VAL A 199 1.89 22.53 -21.83
CA VAL A 199 1.63 23.94 -22.15
C VAL A 199 2.45 24.36 -23.37
N LEU A 200 3.73 24.00 -23.41
CA LEU A 200 4.60 24.32 -24.54
C LEU A 200 4.12 23.63 -25.84
N GLU A 201 3.73 22.35 -25.76
CA GLU A 201 3.16 21.63 -26.90
C GLU A 201 1.88 22.29 -27.41
N HIS A 202 1.01 22.72 -26.49
CA HIS A 202 -0.20 23.46 -26.85
C HIS A 202 0.14 24.77 -27.55
N ASN A 203 1.03 25.58 -26.98
CA ASN A 203 1.44 26.86 -27.58
C ASN A 203 2.06 26.66 -28.97
N ARG A 204 2.94 25.66 -29.14
CA ARG A 204 3.52 25.35 -30.46
C ARG A 204 2.44 24.95 -31.47
N LYS A 205 1.41 24.23 -31.04
CA LYS A 205 0.27 23.88 -31.91
C LYS A 205 -0.57 25.09 -32.23
N THR A 206 -0.86 25.96 -31.27
CA THR A 206 -1.63 27.19 -31.50
C THR A 206 -0.90 28.12 -32.44
N ASP A 207 0.41 28.30 -32.27
CA ASP A 207 1.23 29.18 -33.12
C ASP A 207 1.31 28.61 -34.54
N LYS A 208 1.54 27.30 -34.68
CA LYS A 208 1.56 26.64 -35.99
C LYS A 208 0.21 26.73 -36.69
N VAL A 209 -0.89 26.51 -35.97
CA VAL A 209 -2.24 26.65 -36.53
C VAL A 209 -2.51 28.11 -36.88
N GLY A 210 -2.04 29.06 -36.08
CA GLY A 210 -2.10 30.49 -36.35
C GLY A 210 -1.47 30.82 -37.70
N HIS A 211 -0.22 30.45 -37.92
CA HIS A 211 0.45 30.66 -39.22
C HIS A 211 -0.25 29.96 -40.40
N LEU A 212 -0.74 28.73 -40.21
CA LEU A 212 -1.51 28.04 -41.26
C LEU A 212 -2.84 28.73 -41.58
N LEU A 213 -3.42 29.46 -40.63
CA LEU A 213 -4.63 30.25 -40.84
C LEU A 213 -4.34 31.60 -41.47
N GLU A 214 -3.18 32.21 -41.18
CA GLU A 214 -2.70 33.43 -41.84
C GLU A 214 -2.44 33.18 -43.33
N ASP A 215 -1.81 32.06 -43.68
CA ASP A 215 -1.51 31.65 -45.06
C ASP A 215 -2.69 30.92 -45.75
N ARG A 216 -3.89 30.98 -45.17
CA ARG A 216 -5.04 30.26 -45.71
C ARG A 216 -5.47 30.87 -47.04
N SER A 217 -5.36 30.09 -48.12
CA SER A 217 -5.87 30.49 -49.44
C SER A 217 -7.36 30.80 -49.42
N ASP A 218 -7.74 31.83 -50.16
CA ASP A 218 -9.14 32.22 -50.33
C ASP A 218 -9.93 31.18 -51.13
N VAL A 219 -11.25 31.20 -50.96
CA VAL A 219 -12.17 30.30 -51.65
C VAL A 219 -12.04 30.42 -53.17
N GLU A 220 -11.86 31.63 -53.70
CA GLU A 220 -11.69 31.85 -55.14
C GLU A 220 -10.36 31.30 -55.66
N GLU A 221 -9.28 31.39 -54.87
CA GLU A 221 -8.00 30.77 -55.24
C GLU A 221 -8.12 29.25 -55.29
N LEU A 222 -8.83 28.65 -54.33
CA LEU A 222 -9.10 27.21 -54.31
C LEU A 222 -9.96 26.76 -55.50
N ARG A 223 -10.91 27.58 -55.95
CA ARG A 223 -11.68 27.34 -57.20
C ARG A 223 -10.79 27.46 -58.43
N LYS A 224 -9.95 28.49 -58.51
CA LYS A 224 -9.01 28.68 -59.63
C LYS A 224 -8.02 27.52 -59.73
N ARG A 225 -7.60 26.95 -58.60
CA ARG A 225 -6.76 25.74 -58.54
C ARG A 225 -7.53 24.44 -58.81
N GLY A 226 -8.85 24.49 -58.99
CA GLY A 226 -9.68 23.31 -59.22
C GLY A 226 -9.85 22.39 -57.99
N VAL A 227 -9.45 22.85 -56.81
CA VAL A 227 -9.59 22.09 -55.55
C VAL A 227 -11.04 22.13 -55.08
N LEU A 228 -11.69 23.29 -55.19
CA LEU A 228 -13.12 23.45 -54.92
C LEU A 228 -13.88 23.49 -56.25
N THR A 229 -15.03 22.80 -56.34
CA THR A 229 -15.90 22.91 -57.52
C THR A 229 -16.45 24.33 -57.63
N ALA A 230 -16.59 24.83 -58.86
CA ALA A 230 -16.97 26.23 -59.12
C ALA A 230 -18.33 26.61 -58.52
N ASP A 231 -19.24 25.64 -58.39
CA ASP A 231 -20.61 25.89 -57.95
C ASP A 231 -20.79 25.76 -56.44
N SER A 232 -20.70 26.90 -55.75
CA SER A 232 -21.06 27.05 -54.33
C SER A 232 -22.54 26.80 -54.03
N LYS A 233 -23.38 26.59 -55.05
CA LYS A 233 -24.84 26.38 -54.90
C LYS A 233 -25.20 24.97 -54.48
N ILE A 234 -24.27 24.02 -54.62
CA ILE A 234 -24.49 22.61 -54.30
C ILE A 234 -23.96 22.34 -52.89
N ALA A 235 -24.81 21.74 -52.04
CA ALA A 235 -24.42 21.37 -50.69
C ALA A 235 -23.19 20.43 -50.70
N PRO A 236 -22.23 20.53 -49.75
CA PRO A 236 -20.99 19.76 -49.77
C PRO A 236 -21.17 18.25 -49.95
N ARG A 237 -22.22 17.68 -49.36
CA ARG A 237 -22.53 16.24 -49.46
C ARG A 237 -22.94 15.80 -50.86
N LEU A 238 -23.45 16.72 -51.69
CA LEU A 238 -23.94 16.45 -53.05
C LEU A 238 -22.92 16.78 -54.14
N GLN A 239 -21.82 17.47 -53.80
CA GLN A 239 -20.81 17.90 -54.79
C GLN A 239 -20.21 16.71 -55.57
N GLY A 240 -19.95 15.59 -54.89
CA GLY A 240 -19.44 14.38 -55.54
C GLY A 240 -20.42 13.80 -56.56
N VAL A 241 -21.69 13.65 -56.17
CA VAL A 241 -22.75 13.11 -57.04
C VAL A 241 -23.03 14.06 -58.21
N ALA A 242 -23.06 15.37 -57.96
CA ALA A 242 -23.25 16.37 -58.98
C ALA A 242 -22.12 16.35 -60.03
N LYS A 243 -20.85 16.24 -59.59
CA LYS A 243 -19.70 16.13 -60.50
C LYS A 243 -19.74 14.85 -61.34
N GLN A 244 -20.14 13.72 -60.74
CA GLN A 244 -20.33 12.47 -61.47
C GLN A 244 -21.45 12.58 -62.51
N LEU A 245 -22.57 13.22 -62.14
CA LEU A 245 -23.68 13.45 -63.06
C LEU A 245 -23.25 14.36 -64.21
N GLU A 246 -22.57 15.47 -63.92
CA GLU A 246 -22.00 16.38 -64.91
C GLU A 246 -21.07 15.65 -65.88
N PHE A 247 -20.16 14.82 -65.37
CA PHE A 247 -19.27 14.00 -66.18
C PHE A 247 -20.04 13.01 -67.06
N ASN A 248 -21.06 12.32 -66.53
CA ASN A 248 -21.87 11.37 -67.29
C ASN A 248 -22.69 12.06 -68.38
N LEU A 249 -23.23 13.25 -68.09
CA LEU A 249 -23.93 14.06 -69.07
C LEU A 249 -22.97 14.55 -70.17
N ALA A 250 -21.79 15.04 -69.81
CA ALA A 250 -20.76 15.44 -70.77
C ALA A 250 -20.31 14.26 -71.64
N LYS A 251 -20.09 13.09 -71.04
CA LYS A 251 -19.73 11.85 -71.75
C LYS A 251 -20.82 11.43 -72.73
N SER A 252 -22.08 11.47 -72.31
CA SER A 252 -23.24 11.11 -73.15
C SER A 252 -23.42 12.09 -74.31
N ASN A 253 -23.25 13.39 -74.04
CA ASN A 253 -23.29 14.44 -75.06
C ASN A 253 -22.14 14.29 -76.07
N PHE A 254 -20.93 14.03 -75.59
CA PHE A 254 -19.77 13.79 -76.45
C PHE A 254 -19.99 12.55 -77.33
N HIS A 255 -20.48 11.45 -76.74
CA HIS A 255 -20.81 10.25 -77.49
C HIS A 255 -21.81 10.55 -78.62
N TYR A 256 -22.89 11.28 -78.31
CA TYR A 256 -23.89 11.67 -79.31
C TYR A 256 -23.31 12.56 -80.43
N GLN A 257 -22.46 13.54 -80.09
CA GLN A 257 -21.77 14.38 -81.07
C GLN A 257 -20.84 13.54 -81.96
N TYR A 258 -20.14 12.59 -81.36
CA TYR A 258 -19.25 11.68 -82.09
C TYR A 258 -20.02 10.75 -83.03
N SER A 259 -21.13 10.16 -82.58
CA SER A 259 -22.00 9.33 -83.42
C SER A 259 -22.62 10.10 -84.59
N ARG A 260 -22.79 11.42 -84.45
CA ARG A 260 -23.29 12.31 -85.51
C ARG A 260 -22.19 13.00 -86.32
N ARG A 261 -20.93 12.65 -86.09
CA ARG A 261 -19.82 13.20 -86.85
C ARG A 261 -20.02 12.85 -88.32
N LYS A 262 -19.93 13.86 -89.18
CA LYS A 262 -19.97 13.67 -90.63
C LYS A 262 -18.85 12.73 -91.04
N SER A 263 -19.15 11.82 -91.96
CA SER A 263 -18.14 10.93 -92.52
C SER A 263 -17.05 11.77 -93.20
N ILE A 264 -15.87 11.18 -93.37
CA ILE A 264 -14.74 11.88 -94.02
C ILE A 264 -15.12 12.27 -95.46
N ASP A 265 -15.86 11.41 -96.16
CA ASP A 265 -16.37 11.69 -97.50
C ASP A 265 -17.31 12.92 -97.53
N ASP A 266 -18.14 13.08 -96.49
CA ASP A 266 -19.01 14.27 -96.37
C ASP A 266 -18.19 15.54 -96.11
N LEU A 267 -17.05 15.43 -95.43
CA LEU A 267 -16.13 16.56 -95.20
C LEU A 267 -15.32 16.91 -96.46
N ILE A 268 -14.95 15.92 -97.28
CA ILE A 268 -14.31 16.12 -98.59
C ILE A 268 -15.31 16.77 -99.55
N LYS A 269 -16.56 16.29 -99.60
CA LYS A 269 -17.65 16.91 -100.39
C LYS A 269 -17.93 18.34 -99.95
N ALA A 270 -17.82 18.63 -98.65
CA ALA A 270 -17.94 19.98 -98.12
C ALA A 270 -16.71 20.87 -98.39
N GLY A 271 -15.64 20.34 -98.99
CA GLY A 271 -14.41 21.07 -99.31
C GLY A 271 -13.57 21.45 -98.09
N ILE A 272 -13.84 20.86 -96.92
CA ILE A 272 -13.12 21.14 -95.67
C ILE A 272 -11.78 20.37 -95.66
N VAL A 273 -11.79 19.13 -96.16
CA VAL A 273 -10.60 18.27 -96.27
C VAL A 273 -10.20 18.16 -97.74
N ARG A 274 -8.92 18.39 -98.04
CA ARG A 274 -8.38 18.14 -99.38
C ARG A 274 -8.13 16.64 -99.55
N PRO A 275 -8.61 16.02 -100.64
CA PRO A 275 -8.51 14.57 -100.84
C PRO A 275 -7.06 14.09 -100.94
N ASP A 276 -6.15 14.93 -101.46
CA ASP A 276 -4.75 14.58 -101.69
C ASP A 276 -4.00 14.27 -100.38
N ASN A 277 -4.33 14.96 -99.28
CA ASN A 277 -3.69 14.76 -97.98
C ASN A 277 -4.21 13.50 -97.25
N PHE A 278 -5.35 12.94 -97.66
CA PHE A 278 -5.98 11.84 -96.94
C PHE A 278 -5.41 10.47 -97.34
N GLN A 279 -5.04 10.31 -98.62
CA GLN A 279 -4.40 9.07 -99.09
C GLN A 279 -2.99 8.89 -98.51
N GLU A 280 -2.26 9.99 -98.29
CA GLU A 280 -0.93 9.97 -97.66
C GLU A 280 -1.02 9.58 -96.17
N TYR A 281 -2.06 10.05 -95.47
CA TYR A 281 -2.32 9.71 -94.07
C TYR A 281 -2.74 8.24 -93.85
N LEU A 282 -3.55 7.69 -94.76
CA LEU A 282 -3.92 6.27 -94.70
C LEU A 282 -2.74 5.36 -95.04
N LYS A 283 -1.91 5.73 -96.02
CA LYS A 283 -0.67 5.00 -96.33
C LYS A 283 0.32 5.01 -95.16
N ALA A 284 0.47 6.13 -94.47
CA ALA A 284 1.32 6.22 -93.29
C ALA A 284 0.83 5.34 -92.12
N GLN A 285 -0.48 5.17 -91.94
CA GLN A 285 -1.03 4.29 -90.88
C GLN A 285 -0.93 2.79 -91.20
N ASP A 286 -0.93 2.43 -92.48
CA ASP A 286 -0.70 1.04 -92.90
C ASP A 286 0.81 0.71 -92.87
N GLU A 287 1.70 1.68 -93.10
CA GLU A 287 3.16 1.51 -92.97
C GLU A 287 3.66 1.46 -91.51
N GLU A 288 2.97 2.10 -90.55
CA GLU A 288 3.29 2.05 -89.11
C GLU A 288 2.76 0.78 -88.38
N LYS A 289 2.05 -0.12 -89.07
CA LYS A 289 1.42 -1.30 -88.44
C LYS A 289 2.24 -2.59 -88.50
N ASP A 290 3.34 -2.59 -89.24
CA ASP A 290 4.11 -3.80 -89.53
C ASP A 290 5.47 -3.86 -88.81
N GLU A 291 5.87 -2.83 -88.08
CA GLU A 291 7.12 -2.82 -87.34
C GLU A 291 6.87 -2.41 -85.88
N ASP A 292 7.19 -3.34 -84.99
CA ASP A 292 7.41 -3.18 -83.55
C ASP A 292 6.25 -3.51 -82.59
N ASP A 293 6.57 -4.56 -81.82
CA ASP A 293 6.13 -4.84 -80.45
C ASP A 293 4.89 -5.71 -80.26
N GLU A 294 5.11 -7.02 -80.47
CA GLU A 294 4.61 -8.09 -79.58
C GLU A 294 5.13 -7.92 -78.12
N GLU A 295 5.07 -6.71 -77.55
CA GLU A 295 5.18 -6.56 -76.10
C GLU A 295 3.84 -6.98 -75.50
N GLU A 296 3.82 -8.24 -75.05
CA GLU A 296 2.97 -8.82 -74.01
C GLU A 296 2.29 -7.74 -73.17
N TYR A 297 1.06 -7.39 -73.54
CA TYR A 297 0.19 -6.49 -72.78
C TYR A 297 -0.21 -7.17 -71.47
N GLY A 298 0.73 -7.23 -70.52
CA GLY A 298 0.44 -7.39 -69.12
C GLY A 298 -0.54 -6.28 -68.75
N GLY A 299 -1.76 -6.68 -68.39
CA GLY A 299 -2.86 -5.77 -68.06
C GLY A 299 -2.48 -4.82 -66.94
N ASN A 300 -1.93 -3.66 -67.32
CA ASN A 300 -1.78 -2.51 -66.45
C ASN A 300 -3.15 -1.86 -66.34
N ASP A 301 -3.88 -2.32 -65.32
CA ASP A 301 -5.04 -1.67 -64.73
C ASP A 301 -4.72 -0.19 -64.50
N VAL A 302 -5.41 0.67 -65.26
CA VAL A 302 -5.19 2.11 -65.28
C VAL A 302 -5.70 2.72 -63.96
N GLY A 303 -4.78 2.87 -63.02
CA GLY A 303 -4.47 4.18 -62.43
C GLY A 303 -5.62 4.97 -61.80
N TYR A 304 -5.98 4.62 -60.56
CA TYR A 304 -6.23 5.65 -59.55
C TYR A 304 -4.90 6.03 -58.86
N ASP A 305 -4.26 7.06 -59.42
CA ASP A 305 -3.41 8.06 -58.76
C ASP A 305 -2.65 7.65 -57.47
N THR A 306 -1.56 6.90 -57.62
CA THR A 306 -0.51 6.76 -56.58
C THR A 306 0.70 7.61 -56.96
N LYS A 307 0.59 8.93 -56.78
CA LYS A 307 1.76 9.83 -56.71
C LYS A 307 2.51 9.61 -55.39
N TYR A 308 3.19 8.49 -55.26
CA TYR A 308 4.38 8.37 -54.42
C TYR A 308 5.50 7.90 -55.32
N ARG A 309 6.22 8.88 -55.86
CA ARG A 309 7.46 8.67 -56.60
C ARG A 309 8.47 8.13 -55.59
N ASP A 310 8.60 6.81 -55.63
CA ASP A 310 9.59 6.02 -54.92
C ASP A 310 10.97 6.35 -55.49
N THR A 311 11.83 6.90 -54.66
CA THR A 311 13.21 7.23 -54.99
C THR A 311 14.09 6.02 -54.71
N GLY A 312 14.19 5.11 -55.68
CA GLY A 312 15.38 4.31 -56.00
C GLY A 312 16.29 3.85 -54.86
N SER A 313 15.75 3.30 -53.78
CA SER A 313 16.51 2.46 -52.85
C SER A 313 15.84 1.10 -52.81
N GLU A 314 16.26 0.21 -53.71
CA GLU A 314 15.90 -1.21 -53.70
C GLU A 314 16.56 -1.89 -52.49
N ASP A 315 16.02 -1.62 -51.30
CA ASP A 315 16.32 -2.40 -50.13
C ASP A 315 15.46 -3.69 -50.21
N PRO A 316 16.07 -4.89 -50.36
CA PRO A 316 15.35 -6.17 -50.49
C PRO A 316 14.48 -6.54 -49.28
N ILE A 317 14.51 -5.71 -48.23
CA ILE A 317 13.72 -5.84 -47.01
C ILE A 317 12.25 -5.45 -47.26
N TYR A 318 11.96 -4.47 -48.12
CA TYR A 318 10.58 -4.01 -48.33
C TYR A 318 9.73 -4.97 -49.17
N HIS A 319 10.35 -5.74 -50.07
CA HIS A 319 9.63 -6.71 -50.91
C HIS A 319 9.20 -7.98 -50.16
N ARG A 320 9.87 -8.33 -49.05
CA ARG A 320 9.41 -9.46 -48.20
C ARG A 320 8.15 -9.10 -47.40
N ASN A 321 8.04 -7.84 -46.97
CA ASN A 321 6.91 -7.40 -46.14
C ASN A 321 5.61 -7.27 -46.96
N SER A 322 5.69 -6.92 -48.25
CA SER A 322 4.50 -6.84 -49.12
C SER A 322 3.90 -8.22 -49.43
N LYS A 323 4.74 -9.24 -49.67
CA LYS A 323 4.30 -10.63 -49.89
C LYS A 323 3.61 -11.21 -48.66
N LEU A 324 4.20 -11.05 -47.48
CA LEU A 324 3.60 -11.50 -46.21
C LEU A 324 2.27 -10.80 -45.93
N PHE A 325 2.17 -9.51 -46.23
CA PHE A 325 0.91 -8.76 -46.09
C PHE A 325 -0.18 -9.26 -47.05
N HIS A 326 0.18 -9.58 -48.28
CA HIS A 326 -0.76 -10.16 -49.24
C HIS A 326 -1.24 -11.55 -48.82
N LEU A 327 -0.30 -12.40 -48.40
CA LEU A 327 -0.57 -13.77 -47.97
C LEU A 327 -1.48 -13.81 -46.73
N THR A 328 -1.16 -13.01 -45.70
CA THR A 328 -2.01 -12.88 -44.50
C THR A 328 -3.44 -12.41 -44.84
N ARG A 329 -3.59 -11.50 -45.81
CA ARG A 329 -4.92 -11.06 -46.28
C ARG A 329 -5.68 -12.18 -47.01
N ILE A 330 -5.01 -12.99 -47.83
CA ILE A 330 -5.61 -14.16 -48.49
C ILE A 330 -6.05 -15.18 -47.43
N LEU A 331 -5.18 -15.49 -46.47
CA LEU A 331 -5.46 -16.42 -45.38
C LEU A 331 -6.68 -16.00 -44.56
N LEU A 332 -6.79 -14.72 -44.21
CA LEU A 332 -7.94 -14.20 -43.46
C LEU A 332 -9.25 -14.32 -44.23
N LYS A 333 -9.24 -14.08 -45.55
CA LYS A 333 -10.42 -14.28 -46.41
C LYS A 333 -10.79 -15.76 -46.51
N PHE A 334 -9.81 -16.63 -46.66
CA PHE A 334 -10.03 -18.07 -46.80
C PHE A 334 -10.61 -18.68 -45.51
N VAL A 335 -10.04 -18.35 -44.35
CA VAL A 335 -10.56 -18.79 -43.04
C VAL A 335 -11.97 -18.23 -42.78
N ALA A 336 -12.28 -17.02 -43.28
CA ALA A 336 -13.64 -16.50 -43.23
C ALA A 336 -14.61 -17.34 -44.07
N SER A 337 -14.23 -17.68 -45.30
CA SER A 337 -15.01 -18.52 -46.21
C SER A 337 -15.22 -19.94 -45.68
N MET A 338 -14.20 -20.60 -45.13
CA MET A 338 -14.34 -21.93 -44.51
C MET A 338 -15.37 -21.96 -43.37
N ALA A 339 -15.41 -20.88 -42.58
CA ALA A 339 -16.38 -20.76 -41.50
C ALA A 339 -17.81 -20.48 -42.02
N GLU A 340 -17.95 -19.73 -43.11
CA GLU A 340 -19.25 -19.49 -43.77
C GLU A 340 -19.80 -20.78 -44.40
N CYS A 341 -18.93 -21.64 -44.93
CA CYS A 341 -19.29 -22.97 -45.44
C CYS A 341 -19.56 -24.01 -44.33
N GLY A 342 -19.33 -23.68 -43.06
CA GLY A 342 -19.51 -24.60 -41.94
C GLY A 342 -18.44 -25.69 -41.83
N GLU A 343 -17.32 -25.58 -42.55
CA GLU A 343 -16.21 -26.54 -42.51
C GLU A 343 -15.42 -26.45 -41.19
N ILE A 344 -15.44 -25.28 -40.55
CA ILE A 344 -14.79 -25.02 -39.26
C ILE A 344 -15.74 -24.31 -38.30
N SER A 345 -15.60 -24.60 -37.01
CA SER A 345 -16.35 -23.92 -35.95
C SER A 345 -15.93 -22.44 -35.80
N MET A 346 -16.78 -21.61 -35.20
CA MET A 346 -16.43 -20.21 -34.88
C MET A 346 -15.24 -20.09 -33.91
N ARG A 347 -15.03 -21.08 -33.03
CA ARG A 347 -13.90 -21.11 -32.08
C ARG A 347 -12.57 -21.38 -32.79
N THR A 348 -12.57 -22.32 -33.73
CA THR A 348 -11.38 -22.64 -34.54
C THR A 348 -11.07 -21.50 -35.52
N LYS A 349 -12.08 -20.82 -36.06
CA LYS A 349 -11.91 -19.57 -36.83
C LYS A 349 -11.16 -18.50 -36.04
N GLY A 350 -11.52 -18.28 -34.78
CA GLY A 350 -10.84 -17.32 -33.90
C GLY A 350 -9.36 -17.67 -33.71
N SER A 351 -9.09 -18.94 -33.36
CA SER A 351 -7.72 -19.42 -33.13
C SER A 351 -6.84 -19.30 -34.39
N LEU A 352 -7.37 -19.60 -35.57
CA LEU A 352 -6.66 -19.42 -36.84
C LEU A 352 -6.37 -17.95 -37.15
N LYS A 353 -7.30 -17.05 -36.86
CA LYS A 353 -7.08 -15.61 -37.07
C LYS A 353 -5.95 -15.10 -36.19
N ASP A 354 -5.91 -15.51 -34.93
CA ASP A 354 -4.86 -15.12 -34.00
C ASP A 354 -3.49 -15.60 -34.52
N LEU A 355 -3.39 -16.87 -34.95
CA LEU A 355 -2.16 -17.41 -35.55
C LEU A 355 -1.72 -16.69 -36.84
N ILE A 356 -2.67 -16.24 -37.69
CA ILE A 356 -2.36 -15.49 -38.91
C ILE A 356 -1.88 -14.07 -38.58
N VAL A 357 -2.50 -13.41 -37.59
CA VAL A 357 -2.12 -12.06 -37.15
C VAL A 357 -0.76 -12.07 -36.45
N ASP A 358 -0.48 -13.11 -35.67
CA ASP A 358 0.81 -13.33 -35.01
C ASP A 358 1.91 -13.79 -35.97
N GLN A 359 1.58 -13.99 -37.26
CA GLN A 359 2.50 -14.43 -38.30
C GLN A 359 3.21 -15.75 -37.91
N ASP A 360 2.46 -16.72 -37.37
CA ASP A 360 3.05 -18.00 -36.96
C ASP A 360 3.77 -18.66 -38.16
N PRO A 361 5.07 -19.00 -38.03
CA PRO A 361 5.87 -19.54 -39.13
C PRO A 361 5.28 -20.84 -39.71
N ARG A 362 4.52 -21.61 -38.92
CA ARG A 362 3.86 -22.84 -39.40
C ARG A 362 2.71 -22.53 -40.33
N ILE A 363 1.92 -21.49 -40.05
CA ILE A 363 0.78 -21.10 -40.88
C ILE A 363 1.27 -20.45 -42.18
N LEU A 364 2.36 -19.69 -42.11
CA LEU A 364 3.02 -19.10 -43.27
C LEU A 364 3.63 -20.16 -44.18
N ALA A 365 4.28 -21.20 -43.63
CA ALA A 365 4.80 -22.31 -44.43
C ALA A 365 3.70 -23.08 -45.17
N VAL A 366 2.55 -23.29 -44.52
CA VAL A 366 1.38 -23.93 -45.17
C VAL A 366 0.80 -23.03 -46.27
N ALA A 367 0.83 -21.71 -46.08
CA ALA A 367 0.35 -20.74 -47.06
C ALA A 367 1.29 -20.59 -48.27
N GLU A 368 2.60 -20.60 -48.06
CA GLU A 368 3.60 -20.65 -49.14
C GLU A 368 3.50 -21.94 -49.94
N GLY A 369 3.25 -23.09 -49.29
CA GLY A 369 2.98 -24.35 -49.97
C GLY A 369 1.73 -24.27 -50.86
N PHE A 370 0.67 -23.60 -50.40
CA PHE A 370 -0.54 -23.40 -51.19
C PHE A 370 -0.32 -22.50 -52.41
N ASP A 371 0.47 -21.44 -52.28
CA ASP A 371 0.80 -20.54 -53.41
C ASP A 371 1.56 -21.29 -54.52
N ASN A 372 2.37 -22.29 -54.16
CA ASN A 372 3.11 -23.12 -55.11
C ASN A 372 2.26 -24.23 -55.75
N ASP A 373 1.47 -24.95 -54.96
CA ASP A 373 0.80 -26.18 -55.42
C ASP A 373 -0.67 -25.97 -55.84
N GLY A 374 -1.31 -24.88 -55.42
CA GLY A 374 -2.72 -24.57 -55.71
C GLY A 374 -3.75 -25.58 -55.15
N ALA A 375 -3.31 -26.58 -54.37
CA ALA A 375 -4.14 -27.66 -53.88
C ALA A 375 -4.97 -27.24 -52.65
N VAL A 376 -6.20 -26.78 -52.90
CA VAL A 376 -7.12 -26.25 -51.88
C VAL A 376 -7.42 -27.26 -50.77
N ASP A 377 -7.61 -28.54 -51.09
CA ASP A 377 -8.00 -29.56 -50.11
C ASP A 377 -6.88 -29.90 -49.12
N TYR A 378 -5.64 -29.99 -49.60
CA TYR A 378 -4.47 -30.23 -48.76
C TYR A 378 -4.21 -29.03 -47.83
N PHE A 379 -4.41 -27.82 -48.36
CA PHE A 379 -4.29 -26.59 -47.60
C PHE A 379 -5.32 -26.51 -46.46
N LYS A 380 -6.59 -26.82 -46.74
CA LYS A 380 -7.65 -26.92 -45.71
C LYS A 380 -7.33 -27.92 -44.62
N ALA A 381 -6.91 -29.14 -44.99
CA ALA A 381 -6.56 -30.18 -44.02
C ALA A 381 -5.38 -29.78 -43.13
N SER A 382 -4.39 -29.09 -43.71
CA SER A 382 -3.22 -28.58 -42.99
C SER A 382 -3.58 -27.48 -41.98
N LEU A 383 -4.49 -26.57 -42.34
CA LEU A 383 -5.00 -25.55 -41.41
C LEU A 383 -5.78 -26.16 -40.24
N ILE A 384 -6.62 -27.16 -40.50
CA ILE A 384 -7.40 -27.84 -39.45
C ILE A 384 -6.47 -28.59 -38.49
N ARG A 385 -5.41 -29.22 -39.01
CA ARG A 385 -4.41 -29.94 -38.20
C ARG A 385 -3.58 -29.03 -37.30
N LEU A 386 -3.42 -27.74 -37.63
CA LEU A 386 -2.70 -26.79 -36.79
C LEU A 386 -3.50 -26.35 -35.55
N VAL A 387 -4.82 -26.48 -35.59
CA VAL A 387 -5.74 -25.98 -34.55
C VAL A 387 -6.33 -27.12 -33.71
N SER A 388 -6.33 -28.33 -34.27
CA SER A 388 -6.72 -29.57 -33.60
C SER A 388 -5.59 -30.05 -32.72
#